data_AF-A0A0Q5JW12-F1
#
_entry.id   AF-A0A0Q5JW12-F1
#
_cell.length_a   1.000
_cell.length_b   1.000
_cell.length_c   1.000
_cell.angle_alpha   90.00
_cell.angle_beta   90.00
_cell.angle_gamma   90.00
#
_symmetry.space_group_name_H-M   'P 1'
#
loop_
_entity.id
_entity.type
_entity.pdbx_description
1 polymer ?
#
loop_
_entity_poly.entity_id
_entity_poly.type
_entity_poly.pdbx_seq_one_letter_code
_entity_poly.pdbx_strand_id
1 'polypeptide(L)'
;MELNAASGVPSRSSARHRRTLIVTTVAVAAALVTGSATPSVAAVTGPVGLLPDSARPQVNAMPVPGPLEVGFTFSPAESGALSAVRFYQNASNSGVVSASVWSAAGVLLARAPVDPVAAVGWRTVPIELDLDADVSYTVSVLDNNGRIPAIENFFAEAKTTNGIVTPAKAGVYKASAGFPTIGQASSGLIDIAFTPEPDLESGPESPVEPTEPEPTEPAPTPTPTPVEPTPPAPDPAGPVSTVDPDGSHWPENTPRVGEARVVQVKPTWAAISAAINAEAKTADDVVVCVSPGTITGGNGAGSSSKGVIQDVGNADRASRILVTPCDGVGSVKTAGDKGVAFVGIRGVSIVGIDFGATSVMLRNVEAFGFGYTTVRTLLITANGVQGVRDTDVVEVVAGTEAAEGAGYDRMEVKSAGGYDIDGLTLSGLYAAPHYKARGSSAHTDTIQFVTTSGDGTITDVVIEDSAVFQSTNQGIIAGNNSGGESRNTLVVGGKTGQLRYPVYEGGQPVIGANSLHGTWSGLAMETTSVAGSVSPYYSFSAVEASESTKGDRGFSKLEPMTLDDLDEIAPVPTAERLAAIWG
;
A
#
# COMPACT_ATOMS: atom_id res chain seq x y z
N MET A 1 5.55 73.80 -11.69
CA MET A 1 4.62 74.51 -12.60
C MET A 1 3.53 73.52 -12.93
N GLU A 2 2.60 73.35 -11.98
CA GLU A 2 1.26 74.00 -11.90
C GLU A 2 0.21 73.11 -12.59
N LEU A 3 -0.61 72.37 -11.82
CA LEU A 3 -2.01 72.69 -11.40
C LEU A 3 -3.01 72.24 -12.51
N ASN A 4 -4.20 71.69 -12.27
CA ASN A 4 -5.01 71.53 -11.07
C ASN A 4 -6.14 70.50 -11.32
N ALA A 5 -6.80 70.12 -10.23
CA ALA A 5 -7.86 69.13 -10.13
C ALA A 5 -9.30 69.66 -10.37
N ALA A 6 -10.19 68.70 -10.66
CA ALA A 6 -11.53 68.47 -10.07
C ALA A 6 -12.76 69.39 -10.30
N SER A 7 -13.91 68.69 -10.14
CA SER A 7 -15.32 69.14 -9.90
C SER A 7 -16.17 69.46 -11.14
N GLY A 8 -17.47 69.15 -11.22
CA GLY A 8 -18.42 68.59 -10.25
C GLY A 8 -19.78 68.34 -10.93
N VAL A 9 -20.63 67.58 -10.24
CA VAL A 9 -22.04 67.28 -10.61
C VAL A 9 -22.97 68.38 -10.08
N PRO A 10 -24.14 68.62 -10.72
CA PRO A 10 -25.38 68.63 -9.94
C PRO A 10 -26.57 67.91 -10.61
N SER A 11 -27.56 67.56 -9.76
CA SER A 11 -28.75 66.76 -10.05
C SER A 11 -30.01 67.57 -10.41
N ARG A 12 -30.98 66.88 -11.05
CA ARG A 12 -32.44 66.71 -10.71
C ARG A 12 -33.52 67.11 -11.74
N SER A 13 -34.48 66.17 -11.84
CA SER A 13 -35.92 66.27 -12.18
C SER A 13 -36.32 66.42 -13.65
N SER A 14 -37.49 66.00 -14.15
CA SER A 14 -38.41 64.85 -13.95
C SER A 14 -39.56 65.10 -14.95
N ALA A 15 -40.02 64.12 -15.73
CA ALA A 15 -41.42 63.98 -16.14
C ALA A 15 -41.67 62.73 -16.99
N ARG A 16 -42.72 62.00 -16.59
CA ARG A 16 -43.32 60.80 -17.19
C ARG A 16 -43.97 61.08 -18.55
N HIS A 17 -44.09 60.05 -19.39
CA HIS A 17 -45.38 59.68 -20.01
C HIS A 17 -45.47 58.16 -20.28
N ARG A 18 -46.63 57.61 -19.93
CA ARG A 18 -47.03 56.20 -19.93
C ARG A 18 -47.32 55.68 -21.34
N ARG A 19 -47.10 54.39 -21.60
CA ARG A 19 -47.96 53.56 -22.47
C ARG A 19 -48.09 52.14 -21.91
N THR A 20 -49.33 51.66 -21.86
CA THR A 20 -49.80 50.41 -21.26
C THR A 20 -49.92 49.31 -22.32
N LEU A 21 -49.65 48.06 -21.92
CA LEU A 21 -49.77 46.76 -22.62
C LEU A 21 -51.21 46.39 -23.06
N ILE A 22 -51.32 45.58 -24.12
CA ILE A 22 -52.23 44.39 -24.28
C ILE A 22 -51.50 43.39 -25.23
N VAL A 23 -50.82 42.34 -24.73
CA VAL A 23 -51.20 40.91 -24.60
C VAL A 23 -51.81 40.23 -25.84
N THR A 24 -51.07 39.27 -26.41
CA THR A 24 -51.63 38.10 -27.11
C THR A 24 -50.68 36.91 -26.92
N THR A 25 -51.13 35.89 -26.20
CA THR A 25 -50.42 34.64 -25.90
C THR A 25 -50.70 33.60 -27.00
N VAL A 26 -49.64 33.00 -27.55
CA VAL A 26 -49.70 31.70 -28.24
C VAL A 26 -48.71 30.79 -27.51
N ALA A 27 -49.22 29.77 -26.84
CA ALA A 27 -48.42 28.75 -26.19
C ALA A 27 -48.13 27.63 -27.20
N VAL A 28 -46.84 27.41 -27.50
CA VAL A 28 -46.34 26.16 -28.11
C VAL A 28 -45.52 25.48 -27.02
N ALA A 29 -46.00 24.33 -26.54
CA ALA A 29 -45.26 23.46 -25.63
C ALA A 29 -44.37 22.55 -26.47
N ALA A 30 -43.05 22.78 -26.46
CA ALA A 30 -42.04 21.82 -26.87
C ALA A 30 -41.44 21.22 -25.60
N ALA A 31 -41.76 19.97 -25.30
CA ALA A 31 -41.07 19.21 -24.27
C ALA A 31 -39.71 18.77 -24.82
N LEU A 32 -38.64 19.45 -24.39
CA LEU A 32 -37.27 18.93 -24.52
C LEU A 32 -37.05 17.92 -23.39
N VAL A 33 -37.05 16.63 -23.71
CA VAL A 33 -36.45 15.60 -22.86
C VAL A 33 -34.96 15.61 -23.17
N THR A 34 -34.16 16.29 -22.35
CA THR A 34 -32.70 16.14 -22.36
C THR A 34 -32.35 14.92 -21.53
N GLY A 35 -32.35 13.74 -22.17
CA GLY A 35 -31.71 12.56 -21.61
C GLY A 35 -30.20 12.73 -21.72
N SER A 36 -29.53 13.00 -20.61
CA SER A 36 -28.08 12.98 -20.53
C SER A 36 -27.63 11.51 -20.45
N ALA A 37 -27.38 10.87 -21.59
CA ALA A 37 -26.65 9.61 -21.63
C ALA A 37 -25.16 9.92 -21.44
N THR A 38 -24.63 9.64 -20.25
CA THR A 38 -23.19 9.56 -20.04
C THR A 38 -22.65 8.38 -20.84
N PRO A 39 -21.64 8.54 -21.71
CA PRO A 39 -20.96 7.37 -22.26
C PRO A 39 -20.35 6.59 -21.09
N SER A 40 -20.73 5.33 -20.95
CA SER A 40 -20.05 4.40 -20.06
C SER A 40 -18.62 4.27 -20.61
N VAL A 41 -17.65 4.82 -19.89
CA VAL A 41 -16.25 4.47 -20.11
C VAL A 41 -16.17 3.02 -19.66
N ALA A 42 -16.08 2.09 -20.61
CA ALA A 42 -15.69 0.72 -20.31
C ALA A 42 -14.35 0.82 -19.57
N ALA A 43 -14.31 0.36 -18.32
CA ALA A 43 -13.08 0.27 -17.56
C ALA A 43 -12.13 -0.61 -18.38
N VAL A 44 -11.02 -0.04 -18.86
CA VAL A 44 -9.93 -0.84 -19.41
C VAL A 44 -9.33 -1.57 -18.21
N THR A 45 -9.84 -2.77 -17.93
CA THR A 45 -9.25 -3.69 -16.97
C THR A 45 -7.85 -4.03 -17.49
N GLY A 46 -6.82 -3.78 -16.66
CA GLY A 46 -5.45 -4.13 -17.03
C GLY A 46 -5.26 -5.63 -17.31
N PRO A 47 -4.06 -6.05 -17.77
CA PRO A 47 -3.81 -7.45 -18.09
C PRO A 47 -4.08 -8.37 -16.89
N VAL A 48 -4.84 -9.44 -17.11
CA VAL A 48 -5.24 -10.42 -16.10
C VAL A 48 -4.56 -11.77 -16.32
N GLY A 49 -4.51 -12.57 -15.26
CA GLY A 49 -3.96 -13.94 -15.25
C GLY A 49 -4.76 -14.86 -14.32
N LEU A 50 -4.34 -16.12 -14.20
CA LEU A 50 -4.92 -17.11 -13.29
C LEU A 50 -4.40 -16.98 -11.85
N LEU A 51 -3.16 -16.54 -11.69
CA LEU A 51 -2.46 -16.51 -10.42
C LEU A 51 -2.34 -15.06 -9.95
N PRO A 52 -2.67 -14.76 -8.68
CA PRO A 52 -2.38 -13.43 -8.16
C PRO A 52 -0.86 -13.19 -8.13
N ASP A 53 -0.43 -11.94 -8.24
CA ASP A 53 0.99 -11.54 -8.15
C ASP A 53 1.64 -11.96 -6.81
N SER A 54 0.81 -12.17 -5.79
CA SER A 54 1.18 -12.70 -4.48
C SER A 54 1.42 -14.20 -4.45
N ALA A 55 1.05 -14.97 -5.48
CA ALA A 55 1.23 -16.42 -5.50
C ALA A 55 2.72 -16.77 -5.32
N ARG A 56 2.99 -17.76 -4.45
CA ARG A 56 4.33 -18.25 -4.09
C ARG A 56 4.40 -19.77 -4.23
N PRO A 57 5.60 -20.35 -4.42
CA PRO A 57 5.78 -21.79 -4.43
C PRO A 57 5.37 -22.42 -3.10
N GLN A 58 4.49 -23.43 -3.14
CA GLN A 58 4.34 -24.37 -2.02
C GLN A 58 5.46 -25.40 -2.07
N VAL A 59 5.85 -25.81 -3.29
CA VAL A 59 6.99 -26.66 -3.56
C VAL A 59 8.04 -25.84 -4.30
N ASN A 60 9.20 -25.65 -3.67
CA ASN A 60 10.28 -24.81 -4.20
C ASN A 60 10.92 -25.37 -5.47
N ALA A 61 11.03 -26.69 -5.61
CA ALA A 61 11.52 -27.30 -6.85
C ALA A 61 11.04 -28.75 -6.94
N MET A 62 10.31 -29.07 -8.00
CA MET A 62 10.08 -30.47 -8.33
C MET A 62 11.42 -31.14 -8.72
N PRO A 63 11.73 -32.33 -8.20
CA PRO A 63 13.03 -32.96 -8.44
C PRO A 63 13.04 -33.76 -9.74
N VAL A 64 12.88 -33.09 -10.89
CA VAL A 64 13.00 -33.74 -12.21
C VAL A 64 14.40 -33.52 -12.76
N PRO A 65 15.20 -34.58 -12.99
CA PRO A 65 16.55 -34.41 -13.55
C PRO A 65 16.49 -34.10 -15.06
N GLY A 66 17.10 -32.98 -15.47
CA GLY A 66 17.27 -32.58 -16.87
C GLY A 66 16.22 -31.60 -17.39
N PRO A 67 16.25 -31.24 -18.69
CA PRO A 67 15.37 -30.22 -19.25
C PRO A 67 13.88 -30.57 -19.12
N LEU A 68 13.08 -29.58 -18.71
CA LEU A 68 11.65 -29.70 -18.51
C LEU A 68 10.94 -28.50 -19.14
N GLU A 69 10.08 -28.77 -20.12
CA GLU A 69 9.07 -27.81 -20.58
C GLU A 69 7.82 -28.02 -19.73
N VAL A 70 7.35 -26.97 -19.06
CA VAL A 70 6.21 -27.01 -18.13
C VAL A 70 5.27 -25.88 -18.46
N GLY A 71 3.97 -26.05 -18.23
CA GLY A 71 2.96 -25.08 -18.66
C GLY A 71 1.57 -25.40 -18.15
N PHE A 72 0.58 -24.72 -18.71
CA PHE A 72 -0.83 -25.06 -18.55
C PHE A 72 -1.63 -24.76 -19.82
N THR A 73 -2.76 -25.45 -19.94
CA THR A 73 -3.76 -25.27 -20.99
C THR A 73 -4.86 -24.32 -20.52
N PHE A 74 -5.30 -23.41 -21.38
CA PHE A 74 -6.36 -22.46 -21.05
C PHE A 74 -7.17 -22.08 -22.29
N SER A 75 -8.32 -21.44 -22.09
CA SER A 75 -9.13 -20.79 -23.13
C SER A 75 -9.65 -19.46 -22.60
N PRO A 76 -9.43 -18.33 -23.29
CA PRO A 76 -10.09 -17.07 -22.95
C PRO A 76 -11.60 -17.18 -23.12
N ALA A 77 -12.39 -16.59 -22.22
CA ALA A 77 -13.85 -16.49 -22.36
C ALA A 77 -14.27 -15.36 -23.32
N GLU A 78 -13.39 -14.39 -23.55
CA GLU A 78 -13.52 -13.28 -24.50
C GLU A 78 -12.24 -13.19 -25.32
N SER A 79 -12.33 -12.70 -26.56
CA SER A 79 -11.16 -12.45 -27.40
C SER A 79 -10.33 -11.32 -26.80
N GLY A 80 -9.02 -11.27 -27.09
CA GLY A 80 -8.18 -10.21 -26.57
C GLY A 80 -6.69 -10.41 -26.81
N ALA A 81 -5.88 -9.56 -26.20
CA ALA A 81 -4.44 -9.54 -26.41
C ALA A 81 -3.67 -10.19 -25.24
N LEU A 82 -2.90 -11.23 -25.52
CA LEU A 82 -1.82 -11.67 -24.64
C LEU A 82 -0.64 -10.73 -24.81
N SER A 83 -0.14 -10.16 -23.71
CA SER A 83 1.02 -9.24 -23.70
C SER A 83 2.27 -9.85 -23.06
N ALA A 84 2.11 -10.87 -22.20
CA ALA A 84 3.23 -11.56 -21.61
C ALA A 84 2.91 -12.96 -21.11
N VAL A 85 3.96 -13.78 -21.03
CA VAL A 85 3.98 -15.00 -20.22
C VAL A 85 4.72 -14.69 -18.93
N ARG A 86 4.16 -15.12 -17.81
CA ARG A 86 4.75 -14.92 -16.49
C ARG A 86 5.17 -16.26 -15.91
N PHE A 87 6.27 -16.28 -15.17
CA PHE A 87 6.66 -17.47 -14.41
C PHE A 87 7.38 -17.07 -13.13
N TYR A 88 7.25 -17.87 -12.08
CA TYR A 88 7.93 -17.62 -10.82
C TYR A 88 9.38 -18.13 -10.85
N GLN A 89 10.33 -17.24 -10.62
CA GLN A 89 11.75 -17.55 -10.50
C GLN A 89 12.14 -17.68 -9.02
N ASN A 90 12.89 -18.71 -8.68
CA ASN A 90 13.60 -18.86 -7.43
C ASN A 90 15.06 -19.29 -7.70
N ALA A 91 15.85 -19.43 -6.64
CA ALA A 91 17.26 -19.81 -6.76
C ALA A 91 17.47 -21.20 -7.40
N SER A 92 16.46 -22.08 -7.35
CA SER A 92 16.55 -23.46 -7.83
C SER A 92 16.25 -23.61 -9.32
N ASN A 93 15.37 -22.78 -9.91
CA ASN A 93 15.01 -22.83 -11.35
C ASN A 93 15.73 -21.79 -12.23
N SER A 94 16.98 -21.44 -11.91
CA SER A 94 17.78 -20.46 -12.68
C SER A 94 18.11 -20.86 -14.13
N GLY A 95 17.68 -22.05 -14.58
CA GLY A 95 17.89 -22.57 -15.92
C GLY A 95 16.75 -22.33 -16.91
N VAL A 96 15.76 -21.48 -16.58
CA VAL A 96 14.69 -21.10 -17.50
C VAL A 96 15.28 -20.29 -18.67
N VAL A 97 15.03 -20.74 -19.90
CA VAL A 97 15.63 -20.17 -21.13
C VAL A 97 14.62 -19.64 -22.14
N SER A 98 13.35 -20.05 -22.07
CA SER A 98 12.33 -19.54 -22.99
C SER A 98 10.92 -19.68 -22.43
N ALA A 99 10.03 -18.77 -22.84
CA ALA A 99 8.58 -18.88 -22.74
C ALA A 99 7.97 -19.12 -24.13
N SER A 100 6.92 -19.93 -24.22
CA SER A 100 6.28 -20.35 -25.47
C SER A 100 4.76 -20.35 -25.36
N VAL A 101 4.07 -20.04 -26.45
CA VAL A 101 2.61 -20.15 -26.59
C VAL A 101 2.29 -21.03 -27.78
N TRP A 102 1.38 -21.99 -27.62
CA TRP A 102 1.05 -23.03 -28.58
C TRP A 102 -0.46 -23.08 -28.84
N SER A 103 -0.84 -23.50 -30.04
CA SER A 103 -2.22 -23.91 -30.30
C SER A 103 -2.52 -25.27 -29.67
N ALA A 104 -3.81 -25.62 -29.51
CA ALA A 104 -4.23 -26.95 -29.07
C ALA A 104 -3.67 -28.11 -29.92
N ALA A 105 -3.36 -27.86 -31.20
CA ALA A 105 -2.75 -28.85 -32.11
C ALA A 105 -1.22 -28.97 -31.95
N GLY A 106 -0.61 -28.20 -31.04
CA GLY A 106 0.83 -28.19 -30.79
C GLY A 106 1.66 -27.35 -31.75
N VAL A 107 1.02 -26.45 -32.50
CA VAL A 107 1.73 -25.48 -33.36
C VAL A 107 2.27 -24.36 -32.48
N LEU A 108 3.56 -24.02 -32.61
CA LEU A 108 4.17 -22.90 -31.90
C LEU A 108 3.67 -21.58 -32.49
N LEU A 109 2.96 -20.80 -31.69
CA LEU A 109 2.41 -19.50 -32.08
C LEU A 109 3.37 -18.36 -31.75
N ALA A 110 4.01 -18.41 -30.57
CA ALA A 110 5.01 -17.44 -30.16
C ALA A 110 6.05 -18.07 -29.23
N ARG A 111 7.28 -17.53 -29.24
CA ARG A 111 8.35 -17.88 -28.29
C ARG A 111 9.24 -16.67 -28.04
N ALA A 112 9.56 -16.44 -26.77
CA ALA A 112 10.49 -15.41 -26.33
C ALA A 112 11.63 -16.01 -25.49
N PRO A 113 12.88 -15.54 -25.64
CA PRO A 113 13.99 -15.94 -24.79
C PRO A 113 13.83 -15.37 -23.38
N VAL A 114 14.39 -16.06 -22.40
CA VAL A 114 14.47 -15.59 -21.01
C VAL A 114 15.92 -15.34 -20.66
N ASP A 115 16.23 -14.11 -20.27
CA ASP A 115 17.57 -13.76 -19.83
C ASP A 115 17.86 -14.32 -18.43
N PRO A 116 19.03 -14.96 -18.24
CA PRO A 116 19.43 -15.49 -16.95
C PRO A 116 19.72 -14.35 -15.98
N VAL A 117 19.02 -14.32 -14.86
CA VAL A 117 19.28 -13.40 -13.75
C VAL A 117 19.08 -14.12 -12.43
N ALA A 118 19.83 -13.73 -11.40
CA ALA A 118 19.71 -14.25 -10.05
C ALA A 118 18.56 -13.58 -9.27
N ALA A 119 17.41 -13.39 -9.92
CA ALA A 119 16.23 -12.79 -9.32
C ALA A 119 15.36 -13.86 -8.65
N VAL A 120 14.66 -13.50 -7.59
CA VAL A 120 13.59 -14.30 -6.98
C VAL A 120 12.28 -13.53 -7.13
N GLY A 121 11.20 -14.20 -7.52
CA GLY A 121 9.89 -13.60 -7.75
C GLY A 121 9.36 -13.82 -9.17
N TRP A 122 8.23 -13.19 -9.46
CA TRP A 122 7.60 -13.25 -10.78
C TRP A 122 8.49 -12.61 -11.85
N ARG A 123 8.66 -13.33 -12.95
CA ARG A 123 9.31 -12.86 -14.18
C ARG A 123 8.25 -12.72 -15.24
N THR A 124 8.21 -11.55 -15.86
CA THR A 124 7.34 -11.26 -16.99
C THR A 124 8.17 -11.30 -18.26
N VAL A 125 7.75 -12.12 -19.21
CA VAL A 125 8.40 -12.31 -20.51
C VAL A 125 7.43 -11.78 -21.57
N PRO A 126 7.71 -10.61 -22.18
CA PRO A 126 6.82 -10.02 -23.17
C PRO A 126 6.60 -10.98 -24.35
N ILE A 127 5.33 -11.25 -24.65
CA ILE A 127 4.86 -12.04 -25.79
C ILE A 127 3.53 -11.41 -26.21
N GLU A 128 3.53 -10.76 -27.37
CA GLU A 128 2.34 -10.16 -27.95
C GLU A 128 1.66 -11.18 -28.89
N LEU A 129 0.42 -11.55 -28.61
CA LEU A 129 -0.36 -12.48 -29.41
C LEU A 129 -1.87 -12.26 -29.19
N ASP A 130 -2.63 -12.08 -30.26
CA ASP A 130 -4.09 -12.06 -30.19
C ASP A 130 -4.63 -13.48 -29.96
N LEU A 131 -5.54 -13.62 -29.01
CA LEU A 131 -6.20 -14.87 -28.66
C LEU A 131 -7.71 -14.72 -28.88
N ASP A 132 -8.30 -15.75 -29.49
CA ASP A 132 -9.74 -15.78 -29.75
C ASP A 132 -10.48 -16.38 -28.54
N ALA A 133 -11.70 -15.88 -28.29
CA ALA A 133 -12.62 -16.46 -27.31
C ALA A 133 -12.87 -17.96 -27.58
N ASP A 134 -13.00 -18.73 -26.50
CA ASP A 134 -13.32 -20.16 -26.51
C ASP A 134 -12.33 -21.06 -27.29
N VAL A 135 -11.15 -20.55 -27.66
CA VAL A 135 -10.09 -21.32 -28.29
C VAL A 135 -9.06 -21.77 -27.26
N SER A 136 -8.68 -23.05 -27.32
CA SER A 136 -7.71 -23.63 -26.40
C SER A 136 -6.26 -23.39 -26.84
N TYR A 137 -5.47 -22.85 -25.92
CA TYR A 137 -4.05 -22.59 -26.04
C TYR A 137 -3.26 -23.24 -24.90
N THR A 138 -1.95 -23.40 -25.11
CA THR A 138 -1.02 -23.82 -24.07
C THR A 138 0.07 -22.77 -23.92
N VAL A 139 0.34 -22.33 -22.69
CA VAL A 139 1.52 -21.53 -22.35
C VAL A 139 2.54 -22.41 -21.63
N SER A 140 3.84 -22.24 -21.93
CA SER A 140 4.90 -23.02 -21.28
C SER A 140 6.20 -22.25 -21.10
N VAL A 141 7.03 -22.69 -20.16
CA VAL A 141 8.44 -22.30 -20.03
C VAL A 141 9.35 -23.52 -20.07
N LEU A 142 10.55 -23.35 -20.62
CA LEU A 142 11.59 -24.37 -20.67
C LEU A 142 12.66 -24.07 -19.63
N ASP A 143 12.82 -24.94 -18.64
CA ASP A 143 13.96 -24.95 -17.71
C ASP A 143 14.91 -26.09 -18.04
N ASN A 144 16.18 -25.79 -18.28
CA ASN A 144 17.18 -26.79 -18.59
C ASN A 144 17.57 -27.67 -17.40
N ASN A 145 17.24 -27.26 -16.17
CA ASN A 145 17.60 -27.96 -14.94
C ASN A 145 16.45 -28.78 -14.33
N GLY A 146 15.22 -28.60 -14.82
CA GLY A 146 14.03 -29.35 -14.38
C GLY A 146 13.57 -29.03 -12.95
N ARG A 147 13.92 -27.85 -12.43
CA ARG A 147 13.74 -27.43 -11.03
C ARG A 147 12.53 -26.51 -10.81
N ILE A 148 11.42 -26.78 -11.49
CA ILE A 148 10.27 -25.87 -11.53
C ILE A 148 9.54 -25.80 -10.17
N PRO A 149 9.21 -24.59 -9.67
CA PRO A 149 8.36 -24.42 -8.49
C PRO A 149 6.88 -24.68 -8.79
N ALA A 150 6.08 -25.02 -7.79
CA ALA A 150 4.67 -25.30 -8.00
C ALA A 150 3.78 -24.96 -6.79
N ILE A 151 2.51 -24.70 -7.09
CA ILE A 151 1.38 -24.88 -6.15
C ILE A 151 0.79 -26.25 -6.50
N GLU A 152 0.74 -27.15 -5.53
CA GLU A 152 0.21 -28.50 -5.74
C GLU A 152 -1.31 -28.46 -5.85
N ASN A 153 -1.88 -29.34 -6.67
CA ASN A 153 -3.33 -29.48 -6.85
C ASN A 153 -4.05 -28.21 -7.34
N PHE A 154 -3.33 -27.18 -7.81
CA PHE A 154 -3.92 -25.96 -8.34
C PHE A 154 -4.92 -26.23 -9.48
N PHE A 155 -4.65 -27.21 -10.34
CA PHE A 155 -5.54 -27.69 -11.40
C PHE A 155 -6.19 -29.03 -11.05
N ALA A 156 -6.47 -29.34 -9.78
CA ALA A 156 -7.19 -30.56 -9.41
C ALA A 156 -8.62 -30.58 -10.00
N GLU A 157 -9.23 -29.41 -10.14
CA GLU A 157 -10.56 -29.19 -10.70
C GLU A 157 -10.49 -28.16 -11.84
N ALA A 158 -11.50 -28.14 -12.72
CA ALA A 158 -11.64 -27.08 -13.72
C ALA A 158 -11.93 -25.74 -13.03
N LYS A 159 -11.41 -24.64 -13.59
CA LYS A 159 -11.53 -23.31 -12.99
C LYS A 159 -11.75 -22.25 -14.06
N THR A 160 -12.51 -21.23 -13.70
CA THR A 160 -12.59 -19.97 -14.44
C THR A 160 -12.15 -18.86 -13.51
N THR A 161 -11.04 -18.19 -13.86
CA THR A 161 -10.48 -17.08 -13.09
C THR A 161 -10.20 -15.95 -14.06
N ASN A 162 -10.72 -14.74 -13.76
CA ASN A 162 -10.51 -13.54 -14.60
C ASN A 162 -10.82 -13.76 -16.10
N GLY A 163 -11.89 -14.50 -16.41
CA GLY A 163 -12.24 -14.81 -17.80
C GLY A 163 -11.32 -15.82 -18.49
N ILE A 164 -10.38 -16.45 -17.77
CA ILE A 164 -9.52 -17.52 -18.28
C ILE A 164 -10.06 -18.86 -17.78
N VAL A 165 -10.46 -19.72 -18.70
CA VAL A 165 -11.01 -21.05 -18.43
C VAL A 165 -9.90 -22.10 -18.52
N THR A 166 -9.79 -22.95 -17.50
CA THR A 166 -8.84 -24.06 -17.44
C THR A 166 -9.55 -25.37 -17.10
N PRO A 167 -9.27 -26.48 -17.82
CA PRO A 167 -9.84 -27.78 -17.48
C PRO A 167 -9.20 -28.37 -16.22
N ALA A 168 -9.84 -29.40 -15.64
CA ALA A 168 -9.16 -30.21 -14.62
C ALA A 168 -7.90 -30.84 -15.23
N LYS A 169 -6.81 -30.87 -14.45
CA LYS A 169 -5.46 -31.26 -14.89
C LYS A 169 -4.93 -30.42 -16.06
N ALA A 170 -5.26 -29.12 -16.07
CA ALA A 170 -4.77 -28.18 -17.08
C ALA A 170 -3.25 -28.02 -17.10
N GLY A 171 -2.56 -28.25 -15.98
CA GLY A 171 -1.10 -28.23 -15.94
C GLY A 171 -0.53 -29.29 -16.89
N VAL A 172 0.52 -28.96 -17.62
CA VAL A 172 1.17 -29.86 -18.58
C VAL A 172 2.69 -29.81 -18.47
N TYR A 173 3.36 -30.91 -18.83
CA TYR A 173 4.81 -30.92 -18.94
C TYR A 173 5.33 -31.88 -20.02
N LYS A 174 6.64 -31.75 -20.31
CA LYS A 174 7.43 -32.65 -21.14
C LYS A 174 8.89 -32.63 -20.69
N ALA A 175 9.49 -33.79 -20.51
CA ALA A 175 10.90 -33.95 -20.10
C ALA A 175 11.88 -33.70 -21.27
N SER A 176 11.67 -32.62 -22.01
CA SER A 176 12.50 -32.06 -23.09
C SER A 176 11.80 -30.81 -23.65
N ALA A 177 12.50 -30.04 -24.49
CA ALA A 177 11.91 -28.89 -25.16
C ALA A 177 10.73 -29.27 -26.10
N GLY A 178 9.78 -28.35 -26.24
CA GLY A 178 8.68 -28.42 -27.20
C GLY A 178 7.32 -28.75 -26.58
N PHE A 179 6.27 -28.81 -27.41
CA PHE A 179 4.88 -28.84 -26.96
C PHE A 179 4.60 -29.85 -25.82
N PRO A 180 4.22 -29.38 -24.62
CA PRO A 180 3.96 -30.24 -23.47
C PRO A 180 2.58 -30.88 -23.55
N THR A 181 2.51 -32.19 -23.33
CA THR A 181 1.28 -33.00 -23.50
C THR A 181 0.94 -33.88 -22.30
N ILE A 182 1.85 -34.02 -21.32
CA ILE A 182 1.62 -34.86 -20.15
C ILE A 182 0.90 -34.02 -19.08
N GLY A 183 -0.36 -34.34 -18.81
CA GLY A 183 -1.19 -33.61 -17.85
C GLY A 183 -0.80 -33.83 -16.39
N GLN A 184 -0.98 -32.79 -15.56
CA GLN A 184 -0.70 -32.75 -14.13
C GLN A 184 -1.64 -31.77 -13.42
N ALA A 185 -1.76 -31.91 -12.09
CA ALA A 185 -2.60 -31.03 -11.29
C ALA A 185 -1.87 -29.80 -10.73
N SER A 186 -0.55 -29.70 -10.92
CA SER A 186 0.28 -28.62 -10.37
C SER A 186 0.32 -27.41 -11.31
N SER A 187 0.43 -26.20 -10.75
CA SER A 187 0.45 -24.95 -11.55
C SER A 187 1.76 -24.73 -12.32
N GLY A 188 2.87 -25.27 -11.83
CA GLY A 188 4.21 -24.89 -12.29
C GLY A 188 4.57 -23.41 -12.04
N LEU A 189 3.68 -22.66 -11.36
CA LEU A 189 3.72 -21.20 -11.18
C LEU A 189 4.04 -20.46 -12.48
N ILE A 190 3.29 -20.80 -13.52
CA ILE A 190 3.29 -20.12 -14.80
C ILE A 190 1.93 -19.42 -14.91
N ASP A 191 1.94 -18.22 -15.46
CA ASP A 191 0.75 -17.41 -15.68
C ASP A 191 0.85 -16.61 -16.98
N ILE A 192 -0.20 -15.86 -17.30
CA ILE A 192 -0.29 -14.97 -18.46
C ILE A 192 -0.66 -13.54 -18.03
N ALA A 193 -0.37 -12.58 -18.91
CA ALA A 193 -0.90 -11.23 -18.84
C ALA A 193 -1.79 -11.00 -20.08
N PHE A 194 -3.09 -11.21 -19.92
CA PHE A 194 -4.08 -11.18 -20.99
C PHE A 194 -5.06 -10.02 -20.78
N THR A 195 -5.29 -9.21 -21.79
CA THR A 195 -6.29 -8.13 -21.74
C THR A 195 -7.48 -8.54 -22.58
N PRO A 196 -8.66 -8.84 -21.98
CA PRO A 196 -9.87 -9.09 -22.75
C PRO A 196 -10.28 -7.82 -23.50
N GLU A 197 -10.61 -8.00 -24.77
CA GLU A 197 -11.19 -6.97 -25.61
C GLU A 197 -12.64 -7.38 -25.90
N PRO A 198 -13.62 -6.79 -25.20
CA PRO A 198 -15.00 -7.21 -25.35
C PRO A 198 -15.44 -6.97 -26.80
N ASP A 199 -16.00 -8.00 -27.43
CA ASP A 199 -16.57 -7.89 -28.77
C ASP A 199 -17.66 -6.82 -28.74
N LEU A 200 -17.39 -5.68 -29.40
CA LEU A 200 -18.36 -4.58 -29.52
C LEU A 200 -19.51 -4.91 -30.49
N GLU A 201 -19.66 -6.17 -30.92
CA GLU A 201 -20.71 -6.63 -31.83
C GLU A 201 -21.84 -7.38 -31.09
N SER A 202 -22.57 -6.67 -30.24
CA SER A 202 -24.04 -6.81 -30.17
C SER A 202 -24.63 -5.61 -29.43
N GLY A 203 -25.06 -4.61 -30.18
CA GLY A 203 -25.82 -3.48 -29.64
C GLY A 203 -27.10 -3.98 -28.94
N PRO A 204 -27.63 -3.23 -27.96
CA PRO A 204 -28.78 -3.67 -27.19
C PRO A 204 -30.00 -3.82 -28.12
N GLU A 205 -30.60 -5.01 -28.09
CA GLU A 205 -31.90 -5.27 -28.69
C GLU A 205 -32.92 -4.30 -28.09
N SER A 206 -33.74 -3.67 -28.95
CA SER A 206 -34.70 -2.64 -28.56
C SER A 206 -35.69 -3.14 -27.50
N PRO A 207 -36.18 -2.27 -26.60
CA PRO A 207 -37.13 -2.66 -25.57
C PRO A 207 -38.44 -3.10 -26.21
N VAL A 208 -38.87 -4.32 -25.89
CA VAL A 208 -40.17 -4.87 -26.29
C VAL A 208 -41.28 -4.14 -25.52
N GLU A 209 -42.26 -3.66 -26.28
CA GLU A 209 -43.47 -2.95 -25.83
C GLU A 209 -44.32 -3.83 -24.87
N PRO A 210 -44.95 -3.26 -23.82
CA PRO A 210 -45.66 -4.05 -22.82
C PRO A 210 -46.98 -4.59 -23.38
N THR A 211 -47.18 -5.91 -23.28
CA THR A 211 -48.46 -6.56 -23.56
C THR A 211 -49.35 -6.49 -22.31
N GLU A 212 -50.58 -6.03 -22.52
CA GLU A 212 -51.70 -5.91 -21.57
C GLU A 212 -52.05 -7.26 -20.89
N PRO A 213 -52.38 -7.30 -19.58
CA PRO A 213 -52.85 -8.52 -18.94
C PRO A 213 -54.39 -8.64 -19.00
N GLU A 214 -54.89 -9.82 -19.42
CA GLU A 214 -56.29 -10.23 -19.24
C GLU A 214 -56.59 -10.61 -17.77
N PRO A 215 -57.85 -10.49 -17.31
CA PRO A 215 -58.20 -10.53 -15.89
C PRO A 215 -58.40 -11.96 -15.36
N THR A 216 -57.96 -12.22 -14.13
CA THR A 216 -58.33 -13.44 -13.39
C THR A 216 -59.01 -13.07 -12.05
N GLU A 217 -60.13 -13.75 -11.80
CA GLU A 217 -61.10 -13.62 -10.70
C GLU A 217 -60.50 -13.87 -9.29
N PRO A 218 -61.06 -13.32 -8.19
CA PRO A 218 -60.37 -13.31 -6.89
C PRO A 218 -60.60 -14.58 -6.07
N ALA A 219 -59.58 -15.01 -5.34
CA ALA A 219 -59.64 -16.05 -4.31
C ALA A 219 -59.35 -15.47 -2.90
N PRO A 220 -59.87 -16.09 -1.82
CA PRO A 220 -60.27 -15.38 -0.60
C PRO A 220 -59.14 -15.13 0.42
N THR A 221 -59.37 -14.12 1.25
CA THR A 221 -58.51 -13.65 2.36
C THR A 221 -58.28 -14.72 3.44
N PRO A 222 -57.02 -15.02 3.81
CA PRO A 222 -56.72 -15.71 5.06
C PRO A 222 -56.52 -14.73 6.23
N THR A 223 -57.13 -15.08 7.36
CA THR A 223 -57.01 -14.46 8.71
C THR A 223 -55.59 -14.62 9.28
N PRO A 224 -55.02 -13.63 9.99
CA PRO A 224 -53.63 -13.67 10.45
C PRO A 224 -53.41 -14.67 11.60
N THR A 225 -52.27 -15.38 11.54
CA THR A 225 -51.72 -16.17 12.66
C THR A 225 -50.75 -15.31 13.48
N PRO A 226 -50.71 -15.41 14.82
CA PRO A 226 -49.81 -14.63 15.68
C PRO A 226 -48.34 -15.00 15.43
N VAL A 227 -47.47 -13.99 15.31
CA VAL A 227 -46.02 -14.13 15.10
C VAL A 227 -45.33 -14.29 16.46
N GLU A 228 -44.58 -15.38 16.62
CA GLU A 228 -43.64 -15.62 17.72
C GLU A 228 -42.37 -14.75 17.50
N PRO A 229 -41.80 -14.11 18.55
CA PRO A 229 -40.67 -13.21 18.35
C PRO A 229 -39.42 -13.98 17.92
N THR A 230 -38.91 -13.64 16.74
CA THR A 230 -37.61 -14.10 16.24
C THR A 230 -36.49 -13.61 17.17
N PRO A 231 -35.53 -14.48 17.57
CA PRO A 231 -34.34 -14.02 18.30
C PRO A 231 -33.58 -12.99 17.45
N PRO A 232 -32.91 -11.99 18.07
CA PRO A 232 -32.20 -10.97 17.32
C PRO A 232 -31.14 -11.63 16.43
N ALA A 233 -31.08 -11.17 15.18
CA ALA A 233 -30.02 -11.54 14.26
C ALA A 233 -28.65 -11.26 14.93
N PRO A 234 -27.63 -12.11 14.74
CA PRO A 234 -26.27 -11.72 15.08
C PRO A 234 -25.97 -10.42 14.34
N ASP A 235 -25.39 -9.45 15.05
CA ASP A 235 -24.94 -8.19 14.46
C ASP A 235 -24.15 -8.48 13.19
N PRO A 236 -24.39 -7.76 12.07
CA PRO A 236 -23.45 -7.81 10.96
C PRO A 236 -22.11 -7.38 11.54
N ALA A 237 -21.11 -8.26 11.47
CA ALA A 237 -19.73 -7.86 11.73
C ALA A 237 -19.48 -6.62 10.86
N GLY A 238 -19.24 -5.47 11.50
CA GLY A 238 -18.81 -4.27 10.80
C GLY A 238 -17.53 -4.57 10.01
N PRO A 239 -17.14 -3.69 9.07
CA PRO A 239 -15.82 -3.80 8.45
C PRO A 239 -14.79 -3.91 9.57
N VAL A 240 -14.00 -4.98 9.56
CA VAL A 240 -12.85 -5.12 10.47
C VAL A 240 -11.92 -3.97 10.11
N SER A 241 -11.73 -3.01 11.02
CA SER A 241 -10.75 -1.95 10.85
C SER A 241 -9.38 -2.60 10.82
N THR A 242 -8.71 -2.57 9.67
CA THR A 242 -7.35 -3.10 9.56
C THR A 242 -6.39 -2.19 10.34
N VAL A 243 -5.28 -2.74 10.82
CA VAL A 243 -4.27 -2.02 11.62
C VAL A 243 -3.02 -1.77 10.78
N ASP A 244 -3.22 -1.14 9.63
CA ASP A 244 -2.18 -0.93 8.62
C ASP A 244 -2.54 0.29 7.75
N PRO A 245 -1.65 0.74 6.82
CA PRO A 245 -1.99 1.84 5.94
C PRO A 245 -3.32 1.62 5.23
N ASP A 246 -4.23 2.58 5.30
CA ASP A 246 -5.55 2.53 4.66
C ASP A 246 -5.91 3.83 3.90
N GLY A 247 -5.01 4.81 3.94
CA GLY A 247 -5.18 6.13 3.32
C GLY A 247 -6.08 7.08 4.11
N SER A 248 -6.50 6.73 5.32
CA SER A 248 -7.38 7.56 6.15
C SER A 248 -6.60 8.62 6.94
N HIS A 249 -5.33 8.37 7.26
CA HIS A 249 -4.52 9.29 8.06
C HIS A 249 -3.92 10.40 7.20
N TRP A 250 -3.84 11.62 7.75
CA TRP A 250 -3.22 12.76 7.08
C TRP A 250 -2.47 13.62 8.10
N PRO A 251 -1.28 14.15 7.77
CA PRO A 251 -0.52 14.93 8.75
C PRO A 251 -1.31 16.17 9.17
N GLU A 252 -1.28 16.50 10.46
CA GLU A 252 -2.05 17.62 10.97
C GLU A 252 -1.64 18.95 10.32
N ASN A 253 -2.57 19.90 10.27
CA ASN A 253 -2.37 21.26 9.76
C ASN A 253 -1.74 21.31 8.35
N THR A 254 -1.97 20.29 7.52
CA THR A 254 -1.39 20.16 6.17
C THR A 254 -2.49 20.29 5.12
N PRO A 255 -2.36 21.20 4.15
CA PRO A 255 -3.39 21.36 3.11
C PRO A 255 -3.35 20.19 2.13
N ARG A 256 -4.46 19.89 1.45
CA ARG A 256 -4.49 18.92 0.33
C ARG A 256 -4.29 19.58 -1.02
N VAL A 257 -3.99 18.78 -2.04
CA VAL A 257 -3.94 19.24 -3.44
C VAL A 257 -5.33 19.74 -3.84
N GLY A 258 -5.43 21.02 -4.22
CA GLY A 258 -6.68 21.70 -4.58
C GLY A 258 -7.21 22.69 -3.55
N GLU A 259 -6.71 22.64 -2.31
CA GLU A 259 -7.11 23.57 -1.22
C GLU A 259 -6.20 24.79 -1.12
N ALA A 260 -5.01 24.72 -1.72
CA ALA A 260 -3.91 25.63 -1.48
C ALA A 260 -3.23 26.08 -2.78
N ARG A 261 -2.45 27.16 -2.70
CA ARG A 261 -1.69 27.68 -3.83
C ARG A 261 -0.60 26.68 -4.23
N VAL A 262 -0.57 26.31 -5.51
CA VAL A 262 0.39 25.34 -6.04
C VAL A 262 1.65 26.05 -6.57
N VAL A 263 2.81 25.53 -6.16
CA VAL A 263 4.14 25.91 -6.65
C VAL A 263 4.80 24.68 -7.25
N GLN A 264 4.91 24.63 -8.58
CA GLN A 264 5.52 23.50 -9.26
C GLN A 264 7.05 23.59 -9.26
N VAL A 265 7.73 22.47 -8.96
CA VAL A 265 9.19 22.37 -8.90
C VAL A 265 9.69 21.12 -9.61
N LYS A 266 10.95 21.16 -10.07
CA LYS A 266 11.65 20.00 -10.61
C LYS A 266 11.93 18.95 -9.51
N PRO A 267 12.04 17.65 -9.85
CA PRO A 267 12.36 16.58 -8.89
C PRO A 267 13.83 16.62 -8.45
N THR A 268 14.22 17.68 -7.72
CA THR A 268 15.57 17.84 -7.17
C THR A 268 15.48 18.41 -5.76
N TRP A 269 16.34 17.92 -4.85
CA TRP A 269 16.41 18.42 -3.47
C TRP A 269 16.61 19.93 -3.39
N ALA A 270 17.43 20.49 -4.28
CA ALA A 270 17.70 21.93 -4.34
C ALA A 270 16.46 22.75 -4.71
N ALA A 271 15.65 22.29 -5.69
CA ALA A 271 14.43 23.00 -6.08
C ALA A 271 13.37 22.93 -4.98
N ILE A 272 13.20 21.76 -4.35
CA ILE A 272 12.27 21.58 -3.23
C ILE A 272 12.68 22.49 -2.05
N SER A 273 13.95 22.45 -1.66
CA SER A 273 14.49 23.29 -0.58
C SER A 273 14.31 24.79 -0.85
N ALA A 274 14.59 25.23 -2.07
CA ALA A 274 14.40 26.63 -2.47
C ALA A 274 12.93 27.07 -2.39
N ALA A 275 12.00 26.21 -2.83
CA ALA A 275 10.57 26.50 -2.74
C ALA A 275 10.09 26.57 -1.29
N ILE A 276 10.46 25.60 -0.43
CA ILE A 276 10.13 25.65 1.00
C ILE A 276 10.59 26.98 1.62
N ASN A 277 11.83 27.39 1.37
CA ASN A 277 12.38 28.63 1.93
C ASN A 277 11.73 29.91 1.41
N ALA A 278 11.28 29.91 0.15
CA ALA A 278 10.54 31.03 -0.40
C ALA A 278 9.16 31.12 0.25
N GLU A 279 8.48 29.98 0.36
CA GLU A 279 7.09 29.89 0.79
C GLU A 279 6.92 29.98 2.30
N ALA A 280 7.95 29.63 3.08
CA ALA A 280 7.96 29.79 4.54
C ALA A 280 7.70 31.23 5.03
N LYS A 281 7.88 32.22 4.15
CA LYS A 281 7.70 33.65 4.42
C LYS A 281 6.29 34.16 4.11
N THR A 282 5.45 33.34 3.49
CA THR A 282 4.09 33.71 3.11
C THR A 282 3.11 33.29 4.21
N ALA A 283 1.89 33.83 4.18
CA ALA A 283 0.79 33.37 5.03
C ALA A 283 -0.18 32.45 4.28
N ASP A 284 0.01 32.25 2.97
CA ASP A 284 -0.84 31.39 2.15
C ASP A 284 -0.67 29.93 2.55
N ASP A 285 -1.73 29.13 2.40
CA ASP A 285 -1.59 27.69 2.33
C ASP A 285 -0.93 27.30 1.01
N VAL A 286 0.10 26.46 1.06
CA VAL A 286 0.97 26.19 -0.09
C VAL A 286 1.20 24.69 -0.29
N VAL A 287 1.11 24.27 -1.55
CA VAL A 287 1.55 22.97 -2.04
C VAL A 287 2.75 23.16 -2.98
N VAL A 288 3.91 22.68 -2.56
CA VAL A 288 5.08 22.46 -3.41
C VAL A 288 4.89 21.14 -4.16
N CYS A 289 4.45 21.26 -5.41
CA CYS A 289 4.13 20.17 -6.31
C CYS A 289 5.39 19.76 -7.08
N VAL A 290 5.91 18.56 -6.83
CA VAL A 290 7.12 18.05 -7.46
C VAL A 290 6.77 17.33 -8.75
N SER A 291 7.31 17.79 -9.88
CA SER A 291 7.08 17.14 -11.18
C SER A 291 7.57 15.68 -11.16
N PRO A 292 6.89 14.75 -11.87
CA PRO A 292 7.24 13.33 -11.87
C PRO A 292 8.71 13.07 -12.19
N GLY A 293 9.23 12.00 -11.61
CA GLY A 293 10.57 11.51 -11.92
C GLY A 293 11.36 11.05 -10.70
N THR A 294 12.66 10.86 -10.93
CA THR A 294 13.55 10.30 -9.92
C THR A 294 14.42 11.39 -9.31
N ILE A 295 14.31 11.59 -8.00
CA ILE A 295 15.23 12.44 -7.24
C ILE A 295 16.49 11.64 -6.93
N THR A 296 17.61 12.03 -7.53
CA THR A 296 18.90 11.36 -7.30
C THR A 296 19.72 12.04 -6.22
N GLY A 297 20.60 11.27 -5.58
CA GLY A 297 21.55 11.75 -4.59
C GLY A 297 21.07 11.56 -3.16
N GLY A 298 21.98 11.72 -2.21
CA GLY A 298 21.75 11.43 -0.80
C GLY A 298 23.00 11.74 0.00
N ASN A 299 22.81 12.13 1.26
CA ASN A 299 23.87 12.58 2.15
C ASN A 299 24.11 11.59 3.31
N GLY A 300 23.56 10.38 3.22
CA GLY A 300 23.49 9.46 4.35
C GLY A 300 22.15 9.57 5.08
N ALA A 301 21.85 8.55 5.85
CA ALA A 301 20.78 8.55 6.85
C ALA A 301 21.33 8.40 8.28
N GLY A 302 22.63 8.64 8.49
CA GLY A 302 23.22 8.55 9.82
C GLY A 302 22.86 9.74 10.70
N SER A 303 22.95 9.60 12.02
CA SER A 303 22.61 10.67 12.98
C SER A 303 23.49 11.93 12.86
N SER A 304 24.58 11.87 12.10
CA SER A 304 25.48 12.98 11.78
C SER A 304 25.45 13.39 10.30
N SER A 305 24.61 12.76 9.48
CA SER A 305 24.46 13.09 8.06
C SER A 305 23.95 14.51 7.87
N LYS A 306 24.50 15.20 6.86
CA LYS A 306 23.98 16.48 6.39
C LYS A 306 22.62 16.26 5.74
N GLY A 307 21.69 17.20 5.89
CA GLY A 307 20.39 17.07 5.23
C GLY A 307 20.51 17.26 3.72
N VAL A 308 19.71 16.54 2.94
CA VAL A 308 19.48 16.87 1.52
C VAL A 308 18.58 18.10 1.41
N ILE A 309 17.71 18.27 2.39
CA ILE A 309 17.02 19.50 2.74
C ILE A 309 17.36 19.75 4.20
N GLN A 310 17.84 20.97 4.48
CA GLN A 310 18.38 21.30 5.78
C GLN A 310 18.08 22.75 6.17
N ASP A 311 17.64 22.94 7.42
CA ASP A 311 17.44 24.24 8.08
C ASP A 311 16.51 25.16 7.28
N VAL A 312 15.33 24.63 6.91
CA VAL A 312 14.33 25.32 6.08
C VAL A 312 12.95 25.28 6.74
N GLY A 313 12.08 26.17 6.28
CA GLY A 313 10.68 26.23 6.74
C GLY A 313 10.49 27.17 7.93
N ASN A 314 9.29 27.13 8.50
CA ASN A 314 8.87 27.95 9.63
C ASN A 314 7.76 27.25 10.43
N ALA A 315 8.05 26.88 11.67
CA ALA A 315 7.09 26.21 12.55
C ALA A 315 5.92 27.12 12.98
N ASP A 316 6.08 28.45 12.91
CA ASP A 316 5.05 29.41 13.34
C ASP A 316 3.92 29.59 12.31
N ARG A 317 3.95 28.84 11.21
CA ARG A 317 2.91 28.90 10.18
C ARG A 317 1.62 28.25 10.70
N ALA A 318 0.48 28.86 10.38
CA ALA A 318 -0.83 28.27 10.67
C ALA A 318 -1.09 26.97 9.91
N SER A 319 -0.49 26.82 8.72
CA SER A 319 -0.54 25.61 7.91
C SER A 319 0.85 25.22 7.42
N ARG A 320 1.17 23.92 7.52
CA ARG A 320 2.41 23.33 7.02
C ARG A 320 2.46 23.47 5.50
N ILE A 321 3.65 23.69 4.95
CA ILE A 321 3.86 23.61 3.50
C ILE A 321 3.80 22.13 3.11
N LEU A 322 2.85 21.75 2.25
CA LEU A 322 2.84 20.39 1.68
C LEU A 322 3.87 20.29 0.56
N VAL A 323 4.76 19.31 0.62
CA VAL A 323 5.62 18.86 -0.48
C VAL A 323 5.10 17.51 -0.95
N THR A 324 4.67 17.43 -2.20
CA THR A 324 4.03 16.22 -2.73
C THR A 324 4.25 16.08 -4.24
N PRO A 325 4.23 14.87 -4.82
CA PRO A 325 4.29 14.70 -6.26
C PRO A 325 3.08 15.34 -6.96
N CYS A 326 3.30 15.90 -8.15
CA CYS A 326 2.22 16.49 -8.94
C CYS A 326 1.22 15.48 -9.49
N ASP A 327 1.69 14.28 -9.86
CA ASP A 327 0.90 13.28 -10.55
C ASP A 327 0.54 12.12 -9.61
N GLY A 328 0.31 12.45 -8.33
CA GLY A 328 -0.09 11.49 -7.30
C GLY A 328 1.07 10.69 -6.70
N VAL A 329 0.75 9.92 -5.66
CA VAL A 329 1.72 9.11 -4.89
C VAL A 329 2.49 8.16 -5.82
N GLY A 330 3.80 8.03 -5.60
CA GLY A 330 4.66 7.13 -6.40
C GLY A 330 5.14 7.69 -7.75
N SER A 331 4.57 8.80 -8.24
CA SER A 331 5.05 9.47 -9.46
C SER A 331 6.42 10.14 -9.28
N VAL A 332 6.85 10.37 -8.03
CA VAL A 332 8.20 10.80 -7.66
C VAL A 332 8.81 9.79 -6.72
N LYS A 333 10.04 9.35 -7.03
CA LYS A 333 10.79 8.38 -6.23
C LYS A 333 12.24 8.79 -6.03
N THR A 334 12.91 8.23 -5.03
CA THR A 334 14.35 8.42 -4.85
C THR A 334 15.18 7.32 -5.50
N ALA A 335 16.41 7.64 -5.88
CA ALA A 335 17.39 6.65 -6.32
C ALA A 335 18.76 6.86 -5.66
N GLY A 336 19.38 5.74 -5.28
CA GLY A 336 20.71 5.68 -4.66
C GLY A 336 20.71 4.92 -3.34
N ASP A 337 21.87 4.38 -2.97
CA ASP A 337 22.10 3.57 -1.77
C ASP A 337 22.43 4.39 -0.51
N LYS A 338 22.88 5.64 -0.71
CA LYS A 338 23.39 6.50 0.36
C LYS A 338 22.37 6.81 1.47
N GLY A 339 21.08 6.81 1.19
CA GLY A 339 20.07 7.29 2.14
C GLY A 339 19.91 8.81 2.13
N VAL A 340 18.80 9.28 2.70
CA VAL A 340 18.33 10.66 2.71
C VAL A 340 18.15 11.13 4.16
N ALA A 341 18.58 12.36 4.43
CA ALA A 341 18.35 13.01 5.71
C ALA A 341 17.59 14.33 5.50
N PHE A 342 16.53 14.53 6.26
CA PHE A 342 15.79 15.77 6.43
C PHE A 342 16.18 16.33 7.79
N VAL A 343 16.81 17.51 7.81
CA VAL A 343 17.46 18.03 9.03
C VAL A 343 16.94 19.42 9.34
N GLY A 344 16.39 19.66 10.53
CA GLY A 344 15.95 21.01 10.92
C GLY A 344 14.84 21.57 10.02
N ILE A 345 13.95 20.71 9.52
CA ILE A 345 12.80 21.13 8.73
C ILE A 345 11.65 21.49 9.67
N ARG A 346 11.03 22.66 9.44
CA ARG A 346 10.03 23.24 10.35
C ARG A 346 8.76 23.65 9.61
N GLY A 347 7.58 23.22 10.05
CA GLY A 347 6.29 23.62 9.45
C GLY A 347 6.10 23.14 8.01
N VAL A 348 6.48 21.90 7.72
CA VAL A 348 6.45 21.29 6.38
C VAL A 348 5.96 19.85 6.49
N SER A 349 5.20 19.39 5.50
CA SER A 349 4.85 17.98 5.34
C SER A 349 5.41 17.44 4.03
N ILE A 350 6.09 16.29 4.05
CA ILE A 350 6.58 15.60 2.85
C ILE A 350 5.78 14.31 2.67
N VAL A 351 4.90 14.29 1.67
CA VAL A 351 3.90 13.23 1.51
C VAL A 351 3.86 12.71 0.07
N GLY A 352 3.87 11.40 -0.12
CA GLY A 352 3.64 10.76 -1.42
C GLY A 352 4.90 10.48 -2.27
N ILE A 353 6.09 10.90 -1.80
CA ILE A 353 7.36 10.56 -2.46
C ILE A 353 7.78 9.15 -2.06
N ASP A 354 8.07 8.27 -3.02
CA ASP A 354 8.49 6.90 -2.74
C ASP A 354 9.98 6.82 -2.34
N PHE A 355 10.23 6.29 -1.14
CA PHE A 355 11.56 6.06 -0.57
C PHE A 355 11.88 4.56 -0.40
N GLY A 356 11.19 3.63 -1.06
CA GLY A 356 11.26 2.19 -0.76
C GLY A 356 12.65 1.58 -0.81
N ALA A 357 13.52 2.08 -1.69
CA ALA A 357 14.92 1.66 -1.79
C ALA A 357 15.88 2.41 -0.83
N THR A 358 15.37 3.39 -0.09
CA THR A 358 16.14 4.45 0.57
C THR A 358 15.90 4.46 2.08
N SER A 359 16.99 4.54 2.84
CA SER A 359 16.93 4.84 4.27
C SER A 359 16.65 6.32 4.46
N VAL A 360 15.67 6.66 5.31
CA VAL A 360 15.26 8.03 5.58
C VAL A 360 15.58 8.39 7.03
N MET A 361 16.15 9.58 7.24
CA MET A 361 16.42 10.17 8.54
C MET A 361 15.64 11.48 8.70
N LEU A 362 14.84 11.59 9.75
CA LEU A 362 14.16 12.79 10.20
C LEU A 362 14.90 13.30 11.44
N ARG A 363 15.67 14.38 11.30
CA ARG A 363 16.50 14.89 12.38
C ARG A 363 16.09 16.29 12.76
N ASN A 364 15.81 16.50 14.04
CA ASN A 364 15.52 17.82 14.61
C ASN A 364 14.35 18.53 13.90
N VAL A 365 13.32 17.79 13.48
CA VAL A 365 12.16 18.33 12.78
C VAL A 365 11.12 18.85 13.77
N GLU A 366 10.33 19.84 13.37
CA GLU A 366 9.31 20.48 14.22
C GLU A 366 8.08 20.85 13.40
N ALA A 367 6.87 20.58 13.91
CA ALA A 367 5.63 20.76 13.17
C ALA A 367 5.75 20.13 11.77
N PHE A 368 6.10 18.84 11.73
CA PHE A 368 6.55 18.16 10.53
C PHE A 368 5.69 16.94 10.20
N GLY A 369 5.25 16.83 8.95
CA GLY A 369 4.54 15.65 8.44
C GLY A 369 5.44 14.81 7.53
N PHE A 370 5.35 13.49 7.63
CA PHE A 370 6.00 12.56 6.71
C PHE A 370 5.07 11.38 6.44
N GLY A 371 4.81 11.04 5.18
CA GLY A 371 3.88 9.95 4.94
C GLY A 371 3.56 9.56 3.52
N TYR A 372 2.61 8.64 3.40
CA TYR A 372 2.16 8.03 2.14
C TYR A 372 3.35 7.52 1.33
N THR A 373 4.15 6.66 1.96
CA THR A 373 5.42 6.25 1.39
C THR A 373 5.88 4.89 1.88
N THR A 374 6.72 4.24 1.07
CA THR A 374 7.51 3.10 1.50
C THR A 374 8.93 3.55 1.81
N VAL A 375 9.59 2.92 2.78
CA VAL A 375 10.97 3.24 3.19
C VAL A 375 11.77 1.96 3.41
N ARG A 376 13.08 1.99 3.13
CA ARG A 376 13.99 0.90 3.52
C ARG A 376 14.23 0.88 5.04
N THR A 377 14.41 2.05 5.64
CA THR A 377 14.45 2.25 7.09
C THR A 377 13.98 3.65 7.40
N LEU A 378 13.35 3.84 8.57
CA LEU A 378 12.99 5.16 9.05
C LEU A 378 13.70 5.45 10.37
N LEU A 379 14.48 6.52 10.40
CA LEU A 379 15.25 6.94 11.55
C LEU A 379 14.77 8.32 11.96
N ILE A 380 14.53 8.53 13.25
CA ILE A 380 14.09 9.78 13.83
C ILE A 380 15.08 10.14 14.93
N THR A 381 15.64 11.33 14.90
CA THR A 381 16.70 11.72 15.85
C THR A 381 16.54 13.15 16.34
N ALA A 382 16.61 13.34 17.65
CA ALA A 382 16.84 14.61 18.30
C ALA A 382 18.30 14.69 18.76
N ASN A 383 19.10 15.59 18.17
CA ASN A 383 20.48 15.82 18.60
C ASN A 383 21.06 17.19 18.20
N GLY A 384 22.01 17.69 18.99
CA GLY A 384 22.98 18.72 18.61
C GLY A 384 22.48 20.14 18.31
N VAL A 385 21.18 20.35 18.09
CA VAL A 385 20.61 21.66 17.74
C VAL A 385 19.26 21.87 18.42
N GLN A 386 18.28 21.01 18.16
CA GLN A 386 16.94 21.08 18.75
C GLN A 386 16.33 19.67 18.87
N GLY A 387 15.18 19.58 19.53
CA GLY A 387 14.42 18.34 19.67
C GLY A 387 13.66 17.95 18.40
N VAL A 388 12.92 16.84 18.48
CA VAL A 388 11.84 16.50 17.54
C VAL A 388 10.52 16.83 18.22
N ARG A 389 9.65 17.61 17.56
CA ARG A 389 8.38 18.08 18.13
C ARG A 389 7.26 18.05 17.11
N ASP A 390 6.04 17.77 17.56
CA ASP A 390 4.80 17.85 16.76
C ASP A 390 4.98 17.21 15.37
N THR A 391 5.39 15.95 15.38
CA THR A 391 5.81 15.21 14.19
C THR A 391 4.85 14.06 13.90
N ASP A 392 4.24 14.11 12.71
CA ASP A 392 3.31 13.08 12.24
C ASP A 392 4.00 12.21 11.20
N VAL A 393 4.08 10.91 11.47
CA VAL A 393 4.49 9.88 10.52
C VAL A 393 3.24 9.08 10.17
N VAL A 394 2.68 9.32 8.99
CA VAL A 394 1.38 8.76 8.60
C VAL A 394 1.51 7.87 7.38
N GLU A 395 0.81 6.73 7.32
CA GLU A 395 0.74 5.90 6.12
C GLU A 395 2.15 5.49 5.62
N VAL A 396 2.97 4.96 6.53
CA VAL A 396 4.36 4.57 6.21
C VAL A 396 4.50 3.07 6.22
N VAL A 397 5.04 2.54 5.12
CA VAL A 397 5.43 1.13 5.04
C VAL A 397 6.93 1.02 5.18
N ALA A 398 7.36 0.65 6.38
CA ALA A 398 8.72 0.19 6.62
C ALA A 398 8.82 -1.28 6.16
N GLY A 399 8.79 -1.46 4.84
CA GLY A 399 9.07 -2.71 4.16
C GLY A 399 7.88 -3.65 4.12
N THR A 400 7.76 -4.38 3.02
CA THR A 400 6.72 -5.39 2.81
C THR A 400 7.23 -6.80 3.11
N GLU A 401 8.55 -6.99 3.08
CA GLU A 401 9.26 -8.25 3.26
C GLU A 401 10.26 -8.16 4.41
N ALA A 402 10.61 -9.32 4.97
CA ALA A 402 11.67 -9.40 5.96
C ALA A 402 13.02 -9.11 5.31
N ALA A 403 13.83 -8.24 5.91
CA ALA A 403 15.18 -8.00 5.41
C ALA A 403 16.16 -9.06 5.93
N GLU A 404 16.81 -9.80 5.04
CA GLU A 404 17.80 -10.81 5.41
C GLU A 404 19.19 -10.20 5.66
N GLY A 405 19.95 -10.77 6.59
CA GLY A 405 21.33 -10.35 6.87
C GLY A 405 21.46 -8.93 7.43
N ALA A 406 20.38 -8.35 7.95
CA ALA A 406 20.37 -6.99 8.47
C ALA A 406 21.34 -6.84 9.66
N GLY A 407 22.00 -5.68 9.72
CA GLY A 407 22.93 -5.31 10.80
C GLY A 407 22.51 -4.03 11.53
N TYR A 408 21.24 -3.65 11.41
CA TYR A 408 20.66 -2.39 11.87
C TYR A 408 19.15 -2.56 12.06
N ASP A 409 18.55 -1.69 12.87
CA ASP A 409 17.13 -1.70 13.19
C ASP A 409 16.27 -1.27 11.99
N ARG A 410 15.02 -1.72 11.94
CA ARG A 410 14.09 -1.30 10.89
C ARG A 410 13.74 0.18 11.06
N MET A 411 13.48 0.56 12.31
CA MET A 411 13.24 1.92 12.72
C MET A 411 13.98 2.24 14.02
N GLU A 412 14.50 3.47 14.12
CA GLU A 412 15.13 4.00 15.34
C GLU A 412 14.55 5.38 15.66
N VAL A 413 14.16 5.60 16.90
CA VAL A 413 13.77 6.88 17.48
C VAL A 413 14.76 7.20 18.59
N LYS A 414 15.57 8.23 18.37
CA LYS A 414 16.78 8.45 19.16
C LYS A 414 16.87 9.85 19.75
N SER A 415 16.96 9.91 21.07
CA SER A 415 17.43 11.09 21.79
C SER A 415 18.95 11.01 22.04
N ALA A 416 19.66 12.10 21.80
CA ALA A 416 21.09 12.17 22.10
C ALA A 416 21.53 13.59 22.48
N GLY A 417 22.25 13.71 23.60
CA GLY A 417 22.86 14.96 24.06
C GLY A 417 21.92 15.88 24.84
N GLY A 418 20.86 15.34 25.46
CA GLY A 418 19.91 16.13 26.24
C GLY A 418 18.75 16.73 25.44
N TYR A 419 18.49 16.24 24.23
CA TYR A 419 17.44 16.77 23.35
C TYR A 419 16.20 15.89 23.38
N ASP A 420 15.04 16.51 23.56
CA ASP A 420 13.78 15.79 23.71
C ASP A 420 13.15 15.41 22.37
N ILE A 421 12.38 14.31 22.41
CA ILE A 421 11.39 13.94 21.40
C ILE A 421 10.04 13.95 22.10
N ASP A 422 9.13 14.78 21.61
CA ASP A 422 7.82 15.02 22.23
C ASP A 422 6.76 15.20 21.14
N GLY A 423 5.57 14.59 21.29
CA GLY A 423 4.50 14.67 20.28
C GLY A 423 4.88 14.00 18.96
N LEU A 424 5.29 12.73 19.01
CA LEU A 424 5.55 11.91 17.81
C LEU A 424 4.39 10.95 17.59
N THR A 425 3.70 11.09 16.48
CA THR A 425 2.59 10.21 16.10
C THR A 425 3.00 9.29 14.95
N LEU A 426 2.77 7.98 15.09
CA LEU A 426 2.91 6.97 14.05
C LEU A 426 1.52 6.41 13.73
N SER A 427 0.89 6.85 12.64
CA SER A 427 -0.46 6.42 12.23
C SER A 427 -0.41 5.62 10.94
N GLY A 428 -1.12 4.50 10.83
CA GLY A 428 -1.10 3.69 9.61
C GLY A 428 0.29 3.14 9.29
N LEU A 429 1.09 2.78 10.30
CA LEU A 429 2.44 2.24 10.12
C LEU A 429 2.36 0.73 9.88
N TYR A 430 3.04 0.24 8.84
CA TYR A 430 3.35 -1.18 8.70
C TYR A 430 4.86 -1.40 8.73
N ALA A 431 5.35 -2.18 9.70
CA ALA A 431 6.78 -2.45 9.87
C ALA A 431 7.09 -3.95 9.79
N ALA A 432 7.64 -4.37 8.64
CA ALA A 432 8.17 -5.71 8.45
C ALA A 432 9.50 -5.91 9.20
N PRO A 433 9.85 -7.16 9.56
CA PRO A 433 10.99 -7.42 10.43
C PRO A 433 12.33 -7.35 9.68
N HIS A 434 13.39 -7.02 10.42
CA HIS A 434 14.76 -7.26 10.01
C HIS A 434 15.30 -8.53 10.68
N TYR A 435 15.93 -9.40 9.90
CA TYR A 435 16.59 -10.59 10.40
C TYR A 435 18.10 -10.54 10.20
N LYS A 436 18.85 -10.69 11.29
CA LYS A 436 20.31 -10.71 11.26
C LYS A 436 20.86 -12.11 11.01
N ALA A 437 22.08 -12.16 10.51
CA ALA A 437 22.83 -13.41 10.33
C ALA A 437 23.03 -14.14 11.66
N ARG A 438 23.03 -15.47 11.61
CA ARG A 438 23.31 -16.31 12.79
C ARG A 438 24.63 -15.95 13.45
N GLY A 439 24.60 -15.77 14.76
CA GLY A 439 25.77 -15.38 15.56
C GLY A 439 26.11 -13.89 15.48
N SER A 440 25.37 -13.07 14.71
CA SER A 440 25.55 -11.62 14.70
C SER A 440 25.20 -11.00 16.06
N SER A 441 26.05 -10.08 16.52
CA SER A 441 25.81 -9.25 17.70
C SER A 441 25.05 -7.96 17.38
N ALA A 442 24.64 -7.76 16.12
CA ALA A 442 23.86 -6.58 15.75
C ALA A 442 22.58 -6.47 16.60
N HIS A 443 22.24 -5.25 16.96
CA HIS A 443 20.89 -4.91 17.39
C HIS A 443 20.02 -4.81 16.14
N THR A 444 18.89 -5.50 16.16
CA THR A 444 18.02 -5.65 15.00
C THR A 444 16.61 -5.75 15.53
N ASP A 445 16.12 -4.59 15.93
CA ASP A 445 14.80 -4.32 16.47
C ASP A 445 13.90 -3.74 15.36
N THR A 446 12.58 -3.91 15.48
CA THR A 446 11.66 -3.32 14.49
C THR A 446 11.50 -1.83 14.76
N ILE A 447 11.23 -1.46 16.01
CA ILE A 447 11.25 -0.07 16.46
C ILE A 447 12.09 0.01 17.73
N GLN A 448 13.22 0.71 17.63
CA GLN A 448 14.04 1.03 18.79
C GLN A 448 13.81 2.46 19.24
N PHE A 449 13.39 2.64 20.48
CA PHE A 449 13.48 3.92 21.18
C PHE A 449 14.73 3.90 22.07
N VAL A 450 15.56 4.94 21.99
CA VAL A 450 16.81 4.98 22.74
C VAL A 450 17.24 6.40 23.09
N THR A 451 17.59 6.62 24.35
CA THR A 451 18.39 7.78 24.79
C THR A 451 19.85 7.35 24.93
N THR A 452 20.70 7.86 24.05
CA THR A 452 22.11 7.40 23.95
C THR A 452 23.11 8.24 24.75
N SER A 453 22.77 9.49 25.06
CA SER A 453 23.58 10.37 25.90
C SER A 453 22.77 11.57 26.39
N GLY A 454 23.22 12.19 27.49
CA GLY A 454 22.49 13.28 28.14
C GLY A 454 21.24 12.81 28.87
N ASP A 455 20.38 13.76 29.21
CA ASP A 455 19.14 13.60 29.98
C ASP A 455 17.87 13.86 29.13
N GLY A 456 18.01 13.74 27.81
CA GLY A 456 16.90 13.96 26.87
C GLY A 456 15.83 12.88 27.00
N THR A 457 14.59 13.29 26.79
CA THR A 457 13.41 12.46 27.01
C THR A 457 12.76 12.03 25.69
N ILE A 458 12.03 10.92 25.74
CA ILE A 458 11.13 10.48 24.67
C ILE A 458 9.75 10.35 25.32
N THR A 459 8.91 11.35 25.06
CA THR A 459 7.59 11.53 25.69
C THR A 459 6.50 11.61 24.63
N ASP A 460 5.27 11.30 25.04
CA ASP A 460 4.06 11.55 24.25
C ASP A 460 4.14 10.98 22.82
N VAL A 461 4.53 9.71 22.74
CA VAL A 461 4.54 8.97 21.47
C VAL A 461 3.21 8.27 21.30
N VAL A 462 2.55 8.50 20.18
CA VAL A 462 1.31 7.82 19.78
C VAL A 462 1.64 6.82 18.67
N ILE A 463 1.16 5.58 18.82
CA ILE A 463 1.19 4.56 17.77
C ILE A 463 -0.24 4.12 17.55
N GLU A 464 -0.79 4.40 16.37
CA GLU A 464 -2.19 4.13 16.06
C GLU A 464 -2.36 3.42 14.72
N ASP A 465 -3.36 2.54 14.64
CA ASP A 465 -3.77 1.91 13.38
C ASP A 465 -2.59 1.24 12.65
N SER A 466 -1.75 0.54 13.43
CA SER A 466 -0.40 0.14 13.01
C SER A 466 -0.09 -1.33 13.27
N ALA A 467 0.74 -1.92 12.42
CA ALA A 467 1.23 -3.29 12.53
C ALA A 467 2.76 -3.33 12.64
N VAL A 468 3.26 -3.98 13.70
CA VAL A 468 4.69 -4.11 13.98
C VAL A 468 5.06 -5.59 14.15
N PHE A 469 5.90 -6.09 13.24
CA PHE A 469 6.38 -7.48 13.28
C PHE A 469 7.78 -7.54 13.86
N GLN A 470 7.98 -8.39 14.87
CA GLN A 470 9.25 -8.55 15.57
C GLN A 470 10.42 -8.92 14.64
N SER A 471 11.43 -8.04 14.65
CA SER A 471 12.76 -8.29 14.11
C SER A 471 13.54 -9.27 14.99
N THR A 472 14.74 -9.70 14.61
CA THR A 472 15.44 -10.76 15.36
C THR A 472 15.49 -10.53 16.87
N ASN A 473 15.67 -9.28 17.31
CA ASN A 473 15.78 -8.93 18.71
C ASN A 473 14.40 -8.64 19.34
N GLN A 474 13.72 -7.57 18.92
CA GLN A 474 12.46 -7.10 19.51
C GLN A 474 11.51 -6.55 18.44
N GLY A 475 10.20 -6.54 18.75
CA GLY A 475 9.21 -5.73 18.04
C GLY A 475 9.43 -4.26 18.37
N ILE A 476 9.00 -3.84 19.56
CA ILE A 476 9.25 -2.50 20.10
C ILE A 476 10.17 -2.62 21.31
N ILE A 477 11.31 -1.95 21.26
CA ILE A 477 12.20 -1.80 22.43
C ILE A 477 12.19 -0.35 22.91
N ALA A 478 11.74 -0.14 24.15
CA ALA A 478 11.61 1.16 24.78
C ALA A 478 12.82 1.53 25.64
N GLY A 479 13.31 2.75 25.47
CA GLY A 479 14.55 3.26 26.06
C GLY A 479 14.35 4.18 27.26
N ASN A 480 13.39 3.86 28.15
CA ASN A 480 12.86 4.73 29.21
C ASN A 480 11.91 5.83 28.70
N ASN A 481 10.96 5.44 27.85
CA ASN A 481 9.92 6.33 27.34
C ASN A 481 8.87 6.64 28.43
N SER A 482 8.10 7.72 28.28
CA SER A 482 7.01 8.04 29.21
C SER A 482 5.80 8.72 28.57
N GLY A 483 4.59 8.36 29.05
CA GLY A 483 3.33 8.84 28.49
C GLY A 483 3.03 8.23 27.12
N GLY A 484 2.15 8.88 26.36
CA GLY A 484 1.74 8.43 25.03
C GLY A 484 0.66 7.36 25.03
N GLU A 485 0.36 6.85 23.84
CA GLU A 485 -0.77 5.97 23.57
C GLU A 485 -0.41 4.93 22.50
N SER A 486 -0.94 3.71 22.66
CA SER A 486 -1.06 2.74 21.57
C SER A 486 -2.54 2.46 21.35
N ARG A 487 -3.05 2.77 20.16
CA ARG A 487 -4.47 2.60 19.80
C ARG A 487 -4.61 1.71 18.57
N ASN A 488 -5.56 0.79 18.55
CA ASN A 488 -5.85 -0.06 17.39
C ASN A 488 -4.57 -0.60 16.70
N THR A 489 -3.64 -1.12 17.49
CA THR A 489 -2.30 -1.50 17.04
C THR A 489 -2.11 -3.01 17.21
N LEU A 490 -1.37 -3.63 16.30
CA LEU A 490 -0.95 -5.02 16.39
C LEU A 490 0.58 -5.11 16.52
N VAL A 491 1.07 -5.71 17.61
CA VAL A 491 2.49 -6.01 17.79
C VAL A 491 2.71 -7.51 17.88
N VAL A 492 3.33 -8.09 16.85
CA VAL A 492 3.44 -9.53 16.68
C VAL A 492 4.87 -10.01 16.86
N GLY A 493 5.06 -10.91 17.82
CA GLY A 493 6.33 -11.50 18.19
C GLY A 493 6.41 -13.02 17.95
N GLY A 494 7.62 -13.53 18.05
CA GLY A 494 7.90 -14.95 18.20
C GLY A 494 7.41 -15.78 17.02
N LYS A 495 6.81 -16.94 17.31
CA LYS A 495 6.34 -17.87 16.29
C LYS A 495 5.14 -17.35 15.51
N THR A 496 4.29 -16.52 16.12
CA THR A 496 3.13 -15.92 15.45
C THR A 496 3.58 -15.01 14.32
N GLY A 497 4.54 -14.11 14.57
CA GLY A 497 5.11 -13.27 13.51
C GLY A 497 5.81 -14.07 12.42
N GLN A 498 6.42 -15.20 12.79
CA GLN A 498 7.07 -16.12 11.86
C GLN A 498 6.11 -16.92 10.97
N LEU A 499 4.80 -16.89 11.23
CA LEU A 499 3.81 -17.44 10.30
C LEU A 499 3.85 -16.67 8.96
N ARG A 500 3.98 -15.34 9.03
CA ARG A 500 4.11 -14.48 7.85
C ARG A 500 5.56 -14.29 7.42
N TYR A 501 6.45 -14.05 8.38
CA TYR A 501 7.85 -13.74 8.12
C TYR A 501 8.76 -14.83 8.67
N PRO A 502 8.91 -15.97 7.98
CA PRO A 502 9.82 -17.02 8.44
C PRO A 502 11.27 -16.51 8.44
N VAL A 503 12.04 -16.90 9.45
CA VAL A 503 13.48 -16.60 9.48
C VAL A 503 14.17 -17.34 8.34
N TYR A 504 14.91 -16.61 7.51
CA TYR A 504 15.64 -17.15 6.37
C TYR A 504 16.74 -18.15 6.76
N GLU A 505 17.18 -18.96 5.80
CA GLU A 505 18.26 -19.93 6.02
C GLU A 505 19.58 -19.22 6.38
N GLY A 506 20.20 -19.61 7.50
CA GLY A 506 21.38 -18.93 8.02
C GLY A 506 21.08 -17.70 8.87
N GLY A 507 19.80 -17.30 9.00
CA GLY A 507 19.35 -16.30 9.95
C GLY A 507 19.47 -16.74 11.41
N GLN A 508 19.57 -15.76 12.30
CA GLN A 508 19.54 -15.98 13.74
C GLN A 508 18.13 -16.42 14.18
N PRO A 509 17.97 -17.58 14.85
CA PRO A 509 16.66 -18.05 15.27
C PRO A 509 15.95 -17.07 16.22
N VAL A 510 14.68 -16.82 15.96
CA VAL A 510 13.79 -16.06 16.83
C VAL A 510 13.02 -17.03 17.72
N ILE A 511 13.50 -17.20 18.96
CA ILE A 511 12.94 -18.16 19.93
C ILE A 511 12.00 -17.47 20.91
N GLY A 512 12.29 -16.22 21.29
CA GLY A 512 11.46 -15.40 22.16
C GLY A 512 10.40 -14.61 21.39
N ALA A 513 9.22 -14.46 21.99
CA ALA A 513 8.16 -13.59 21.50
C ALA A 513 8.29 -12.19 22.10
N ASN A 514 9.34 -11.50 21.71
CA ASN A 514 9.85 -10.27 22.30
C ASN A 514 9.10 -9.04 21.74
N SER A 515 7.79 -8.94 21.99
CA SER A 515 6.92 -7.94 21.36
C SER A 515 7.12 -6.53 21.93
N LEU A 516 6.86 -6.33 23.23
CA LEU A 516 7.10 -5.06 23.91
C LEU A 516 8.20 -5.24 24.96
N HIS A 517 9.37 -4.64 24.72
CA HIS A 517 10.55 -4.82 25.56
C HIS A 517 11.13 -3.49 26.03
N GLY A 518 11.99 -3.53 27.04
CA GLY A 518 12.58 -2.34 27.65
C GLY A 518 11.65 -1.70 28.69
N THR A 519 11.73 -0.38 28.83
CA THR A 519 11.03 0.39 29.87
C THR A 519 10.21 1.50 29.23
N TRP A 520 8.90 1.51 29.52
CA TRP A 520 7.97 2.56 29.11
C TRP A 520 7.01 2.84 30.26
N SER A 521 6.93 4.08 30.73
CA SER A 521 6.08 4.42 31.87
C SER A 521 4.81 5.16 31.46
N GLY A 522 3.65 4.79 32.03
CA GLY A 522 2.39 5.51 31.84
C GLY A 522 1.82 5.48 30.42
N LEU A 523 2.08 4.43 29.64
CA LEU A 523 1.53 4.25 28.30
C LEU A 523 0.03 3.91 28.38
N ALA A 524 -0.82 4.61 27.63
CA ALA A 524 -2.21 4.19 27.45
C ALA A 524 -2.29 3.11 26.36
N MET A 525 -3.10 2.08 26.58
CA MET A 525 -3.34 1.02 25.59
C MET A 525 -4.84 0.96 25.31
N GLU A 526 -5.25 1.17 24.06
CA GLU A 526 -6.62 1.07 23.59
C GLU A 526 -6.67 0.14 22.38
N THR A 527 -7.61 -0.80 22.36
CA THR A 527 -7.86 -1.72 21.23
C THR A 527 -6.59 -2.39 20.65
N THR A 528 -5.55 -2.56 21.47
CA THR A 528 -4.23 -2.98 21.01
C THR A 528 -4.00 -4.46 21.31
N SER A 529 -3.54 -5.19 20.32
CA SER A 529 -3.25 -6.62 20.39
C SER A 529 -1.74 -6.87 20.44
N VAL A 530 -1.28 -7.52 21.52
CA VAL A 530 0.14 -7.88 21.70
C VAL A 530 0.30 -9.41 21.66
N ALA A 531 0.64 -9.92 20.48
CA ALA A 531 1.00 -11.32 20.29
C ALA A 531 2.45 -11.56 20.72
N GLY A 532 2.67 -11.75 22.02
CA GLY A 532 3.96 -12.07 22.63
C GLY A 532 4.11 -11.52 24.04
N SER A 533 5.35 -11.29 24.46
CA SER A 533 5.69 -10.84 25.80
C SER A 533 5.62 -9.33 25.91
N VAL A 534 5.11 -8.88 27.06
CA VAL A 534 5.17 -7.50 27.53
C VAL A 534 6.17 -7.42 28.67
N SER A 535 7.19 -6.57 28.54
CA SER A 535 8.21 -6.37 29.57
C SER A 535 7.60 -5.96 30.91
N PRO A 536 8.09 -6.50 32.04
CA PRO A 536 7.61 -6.13 33.37
C PRO A 536 7.90 -4.66 33.73
N TYR A 537 8.77 -3.98 32.98
CA TYR A 537 9.12 -2.57 33.20
C TYR A 537 8.29 -1.60 32.36
N TYR A 538 7.32 -2.10 31.59
CA TYR A 538 6.25 -1.23 31.11
C TYR A 538 5.39 -0.83 32.31
N SER A 539 4.74 0.32 32.29
CA SER A 539 3.61 0.62 33.15
C SER A 539 2.54 1.31 32.32
N PHE A 540 1.29 1.05 32.67
CA PHE A 540 0.15 1.50 31.89
C PHE A 540 -0.66 2.50 32.68
N SER A 541 -1.02 3.61 32.04
CA SER A 541 -1.96 4.60 32.59
C SER A 541 -3.39 4.10 32.47
N ALA A 542 -3.71 3.42 31.36
CA ALA A 542 -4.95 2.71 31.09
C ALA A 542 -4.70 1.51 30.16
N VAL A 543 -5.52 0.47 30.27
CA VAL A 543 -5.58 -0.66 29.32
C VAL A 543 -7.04 -0.95 29.04
N GLU A 544 -7.51 -0.56 27.86
CA GLU A 544 -8.91 -0.60 27.44
C GLU A 544 -9.05 -1.45 26.18
N ALA A 545 -9.98 -2.43 26.22
CA ALA A 545 -10.26 -3.34 25.10
C ALA A 545 -9.01 -3.94 24.42
N SER A 546 -7.92 -4.10 25.17
CA SER A 546 -6.61 -4.50 24.65
C SER A 546 -6.27 -5.90 25.10
N GLU A 547 -5.59 -6.65 24.24
CA GLU A 547 -5.33 -8.07 24.44
C GLU A 547 -3.83 -8.36 24.43
N SER A 548 -3.41 -9.37 25.18
CA SER A 548 -2.04 -9.90 25.08
C SER A 548 -2.00 -11.40 25.21
N THR A 549 -0.96 -12.03 24.66
CA THR A 549 -0.79 -13.49 24.79
C THR A 549 -0.74 -13.93 26.26
N LYS A 550 -0.32 -13.09 27.19
CA LYS A 550 -0.34 -13.44 28.61
C LYS A 550 -1.69 -13.18 29.28
N GLY A 551 -2.43 -12.16 28.83
CA GLY A 551 -3.72 -11.76 29.41
C GLY A 551 -3.62 -11.31 30.87
N ASP A 552 -2.60 -10.51 31.18
CA ASP A 552 -2.39 -9.95 32.50
C ASP A 552 -2.25 -8.42 32.46
N ARG A 553 -2.14 -7.78 33.64
CA ARG A 553 -1.85 -6.34 33.76
C ARG A 553 -2.86 -5.41 33.08
N GLY A 554 -4.12 -5.82 33.02
CA GLY A 554 -5.22 -5.08 32.40
C GLY A 554 -5.63 -5.62 31.03
N PHE A 555 -4.76 -6.40 30.37
CA PHE A 555 -5.07 -6.99 29.07
C PHE A 555 -6.01 -8.20 29.22
N SER A 556 -6.94 -8.35 28.29
CA SER A 556 -7.60 -9.64 28.05
C SER A 556 -6.63 -10.64 27.43
N LYS A 557 -7.01 -11.91 27.43
CA LYS A 557 -6.23 -12.98 26.82
C LYS A 557 -6.41 -12.93 25.31
N LEU A 558 -5.31 -12.73 24.59
CA LEU A 558 -5.25 -12.91 23.15
C LEU A 558 -5.12 -14.40 22.82
N GLU A 559 -6.04 -14.91 21.99
CA GLU A 559 -5.99 -16.27 21.48
C GLU A 559 -4.88 -16.45 20.43
N PRO A 560 -4.37 -17.67 20.21
CA PRO A 560 -3.37 -17.92 19.19
C PRO A 560 -3.87 -17.52 17.80
N MET A 561 -3.13 -16.62 17.14
CA MET A 561 -3.42 -16.20 15.77
C MET A 561 -2.83 -17.16 14.74
N THR A 562 -3.59 -17.36 13.67
CA THR A 562 -3.21 -18.02 12.42
C THR A 562 -2.63 -17.01 11.42
N LEU A 563 -2.17 -17.47 10.26
CA LEU A 563 -1.77 -16.57 9.19
C LEU A 563 -2.98 -15.80 8.63
N ASP A 564 -4.14 -16.46 8.50
CA ASP A 564 -5.36 -15.84 8.00
C ASP A 564 -5.82 -14.71 8.93
N ASP A 565 -5.76 -14.89 10.25
CA ASP A 565 -6.06 -13.82 11.22
C ASP A 565 -5.13 -12.61 11.05
N LEU A 566 -3.83 -12.87 10.81
CA LEU A 566 -2.89 -11.80 10.53
C LEU A 566 -3.22 -11.08 9.22
N ASP A 567 -3.62 -11.81 8.17
CA ASP A 567 -3.94 -11.25 6.84
C ASP A 567 -5.24 -10.44 6.89
N GLU A 568 -6.18 -10.82 7.74
CA GLU A 568 -7.41 -10.06 7.99
C GLU A 568 -7.15 -8.79 8.80
N ILE A 569 -6.39 -8.88 9.90
CA ILE A 569 -6.15 -7.74 10.81
C ILE A 569 -5.14 -6.75 10.21
N ALA A 570 -4.03 -7.25 9.67
CA ALA A 570 -2.91 -6.46 9.16
C ALA A 570 -2.52 -6.97 7.77
N PRO A 571 -3.31 -6.70 6.72
CA PRO A 571 -3.02 -7.17 5.37
C PRO A 571 -1.64 -6.71 4.90
N VAL A 572 -0.99 -7.53 4.06
CA VAL A 572 0.32 -7.17 3.53
C VAL A 572 0.17 -5.94 2.62
N PRO A 573 0.94 -4.85 2.84
CA PRO A 573 0.84 -3.65 2.02
C PRO A 573 1.57 -3.84 0.69
N THR A 574 0.98 -4.64 -0.21
CA THR A 574 1.52 -4.86 -1.56
C THR A 574 1.52 -3.55 -2.35
N ALA A 575 2.37 -3.44 -3.38
CA ALA A 575 2.38 -2.26 -4.23
C ALA A 575 1.00 -1.96 -4.86
N GLU A 576 0.25 -3.01 -5.21
CA GLU A 576 -1.13 -2.90 -5.72
C GLU A 576 -2.09 -2.34 -4.67
N ARG A 577 -2.07 -2.90 -3.45
CA ARG A 577 -2.90 -2.41 -2.34
C ARG A 577 -2.59 -0.95 -2.03
N LEU A 578 -1.31 -0.62 -1.88
CA LEU A 578 -0.85 0.74 -1.60
C LEU A 578 -1.26 1.73 -2.70
N ALA A 579 -1.16 1.32 -3.97
CA ALA A 579 -1.67 2.15 -5.08
C ALA A 579 -3.18 2.39 -4.94
N ALA A 580 -3.97 1.37 -4.58
CA ALA A 580 -5.41 1.51 -4.44
C ALA A 580 -5.86 2.40 -3.26
N ILE A 581 -5.12 2.40 -2.15
CA ILE A 581 -5.51 3.16 -0.94
C ILE A 581 -4.93 4.58 -0.89
N TRP A 582 -3.80 4.85 -1.55
CA TRP A 582 -3.11 6.15 -1.46
C TRP A 582 -3.40 7.10 -2.63
N GLY A 583 -4.06 6.64 -3.70
CA GLY A 583 -4.32 7.48 -4.88
C GLY A 583 -5.27 6.87 -5.88
#